data_AF-A0A817ZLF2-F1
#
_entry.id   AF-A0A817ZLF2-F1
#
_cell.length_a   1.000
_cell.length_b   1.000
_cell.length_c   1.000
_cell.angle_alpha   90.00
_cell.angle_beta   90.00
_cell.angle_gamma   90.00
#
_symmetry.space_group_name_H-M   'P 1'
#
loop_
_entity.id
_entity.type
_entity.pdbx_description
1 polymer ?
#
loop_
_entity_poly.entity_id
_entity_poly.type
_entity_poly.pdbx_seq_one_letter_code
_entity_poly.pdbx_strand_id
1 'polypeptide(L)'
;MSSNPSDASFRHHVGDVSYVNTLESSISSANSPSIADILNILFAKIIYFVKLIFHLFFQRKFILHRLTGLSYLLQYFLAFYLYFKNYESFKSSFLIWSLPLTGLLQAIIAMYTFTFLSRTKRDAGYYSDRGTLSYPFVVENSFFASLLLFQWLYYSNKFYPLFTSSIIIDNLFVFLPYIPRQLWPKTSFRDSIYNSDKTKTQRNKKFFFIVTHITKWFYVWAKHYIGFFLNYIRFFNRVDTEEIYHIYLLLLFGAFATTISIFLHTLKFKGYLGPKLSFMIYMVSYLATFYSFIRIRNEFIVNIDLTIYVFIGLLLNFTKYQHAYQIFLMILFNAHRNKILPNDITKYLFLS
;
A
#
# COMPACT_ATOMS: atom_id res chain seq x y z
N MET A 1 -15.91 30.07 4.67
CA MET A 1 -16.71 29.05 3.96
C MET A 1 -17.17 28.03 4.98
N SER A 2 -18.44 28.07 5.38
CA SER A 2 -19.00 27.23 6.44
C SER A 2 -19.14 25.79 5.94
N SER A 3 -18.41 24.88 6.59
CA SER A 3 -18.54 23.45 6.40
C SER A 3 -19.75 22.95 7.18
N ASN A 4 -20.96 23.16 6.67
CA ASN A 4 -22.16 22.52 7.20
C ASN A 4 -22.11 21.02 6.82
N PRO A 5 -22.08 20.07 7.77
CA PRO A 5 -22.06 18.64 7.48
C PRO A 5 -23.44 18.09 7.08
N SER A 6 -24.45 18.95 6.90
CA SER A 6 -25.83 18.56 6.61
C SER A 6 -26.02 17.95 5.22
N ASP A 7 -25.07 18.10 4.30
CA ASP A 7 -25.14 17.48 2.95
C ASP A 7 -24.62 16.03 2.92
N ALA A 8 -24.20 15.47 4.06
CA ALA A 8 -23.81 14.07 4.16
C ALA A 8 -25.01 13.11 4.30
N SER A 9 -26.25 13.60 4.24
CA SER A 9 -27.41 12.77 3.89
C SER A 9 -27.55 12.63 2.38
N PHE A 10 -26.46 12.33 1.68
CA PHE A 10 -26.51 11.70 0.36
C PHE A 10 -26.94 10.23 0.55
N ARG A 11 -28.14 10.02 1.11
CA ARG A 11 -28.93 8.83 0.79
C ARG A 11 -29.29 9.04 -0.67
N HIS A 12 -28.43 8.60 -1.58
CA HIS A 12 -28.90 8.35 -2.93
C HIS A 12 -30.16 7.49 -2.75
N HIS A 13 -31.31 8.01 -3.17
CA HIS A 13 -32.41 7.18 -3.61
C HIS A 13 -31.84 6.33 -4.74
N VAL A 14 -31.24 5.20 -4.39
CA VAL A 14 -30.80 4.21 -5.36
C VAL A 14 -32.09 3.50 -5.79
N GLY A 15 -32.88 4.16 -6.64
CA GLY A 15 -34.07 3.55 -7.27
C GLY A 15 -33.73 2.26 -8.02
N ASP A 16 -32.45 2.03 -8.32
CA ASP A 16 -31.97 0.80 -8.96
C ASP A 16 -31.73 -0.36 -7.96
N VAL A 17 -31.43 -0.07 -6.68
CA VAL A 17 -31.33 -1.12 -5.64
C VAL A 17 -32.73 -1.61 -5.28
N SER A 18 -33.75 -0.74 -5.34
CA SER A 18 -35.12 -1.21 -5.22
C SER A 18 -35.48 -2.20 -6.33
N TYR A 19 -35.04 -2.01 -7.58
CA TYR A 19 -35.34 -2.96 -8.66
C TYR A 19 -34.75 -4.36 -8.40
N VAL A 20 -33.47 -4.46 -8.02
CA VAL A 20 -32.83 -5.75 -7.70
C VAL A 20 -33.47 -6.41 -6.48
N ASN A 21 -33.77 -5.63 -5.43
CA ASN A 21 -34.43 -6.15 -4.24
C ASN A 21 -35.88 -6.59 -4.53
N THR A 22 -36.57 -5.93 -5.46
CA THR A 22 -37.93 -6.30 -5.88
C THR A 22 -37.89 -7.64 -6.61
N LEU A 23 -36.92 -7.84 -7.51
CA LEU A 23 -36.68 -9.13 -8.18
C LEU A 23 -36.37 -10.26 -7.20
N GLU A 24 -35.50 -10.03 -6.22
CA GLU A 24 -35.18 -11.05 -5.19
C GLU A 24 -36.40 -11.36 -4.31
N SER A 25 -37.21 -10.35 -3.97
CA SER A 25 -38.44 -10.56 -3.19
C SER A 25 -39.49 -11.36 -3.96
N SER A 26 -39.64 -11.16 -5.27
CA SER A 26 -40.58 -11.92 -6.11
C SER A 26 -40.22 -13.40 -6.26
N ILE A 27 -38.95 -13.75 -6.07
CA ILE A 27 -38.46 -15.13 -6.20
C ILE A 27 -38.68 -15.92 -4.90
N SER A 28 -38.64 -15.26 -3.73
CA SER A 28 -38.87 -15.92 -2.46
C SER A 28 -40.29 -16.49 -2.27
N SER A 29 -41.25 -16.07 -3.11
CA SER A 29 -42.63 -16.55 -3.09
C SER A 29 -42.95 -17.64 -4.12
N ALA A 30 -42.02 -18.02 -5.00
CA ALA A 30 -42.26 -18.97 -6.08
C ALA A 30 -41.59 -20.34 -5.83
N ASN A 31 -42.29 -21.42 -6.19
CA ASN A 31 -41.71 -22.76 -6.25
C ASN A 31 -40.56 -22.78 -7.28
N SER A 32 -39.32 -22.94 -6.80
CA SER A 32 -38.05 -23.08 -7.56
C SER A 32 -37.86 -22.12 -8.77
N PRO A 33 -36.96 -21.13 -8.70
CA PRO A 33 -36.74 -20.20 -9.82
C PRO A 33 -36.35 -20.93 -11.11
N SER A 34 -36.91 -20.51 -12.24
CA SER A 34 -36.54 -21.07 -13.54
C SER A 34 -35.10 -20.66 -13.91
N ILE A 35 -34.45 -21.40 -14.81
CA ILE A 35 -33.13 -21.04 -15.34
C ILE A 35 -33.15 -19.64 -15.97
N ALA A 36 -34.26 -19.29 -16.63
CA ALA A 36 -34.44 -17.97 -17.22
C ALA A 36 -34.42 -16.85 -16.16
N ASP A 37 -35.06 -17.08 -15.00
CA ASP A 37 -35.04 -16.12 -13.89
C ASP A 37 -33.61 -15.91 -13.36
N ILE A 38 -32.87 -17.01 -13.20
CA ILE A 38 -31.46 -16.96 -12.74
C ILE A 38 -30.60 -16.17 -13.74
N LEU A 39 -30.74 -16.43 -15.04
CA LEU A 39 -29.99 -15.72 -16.08
C LEU A 39 -30.35 -14.23 -16.14
N ASN A 40 -31.63 -13.88 -15.98
CA ASN A 40 -32.09 -12.50 -15.94
C ASN A 40 -31.53 -11.73 -14.73
N ILE A 41 -31.50 -12.36 -13.55
CA ILE A 41 -30.88 -11.78 -12.35
C ILE A 41 -29.38 -11.55 -12.58
N LEU A 42 -28.68 -12.55 -13.12
CA LEU A 42 -27.26 -12.45 -13.40
C LEU A 42 -26.97 -11.30 -14.38
N PHE A 43 -27.73 -11.24 -15.48
CA PHE A 43 -27.59 -10.19 -16.49
C PHE A 43 -27.90 -8.79 -15.92
N ALA A 44 -28.96 -8.66 -15.12
CA ALA A 44 -29.28 -7.42 -14.42
C ALA A 44 -28.16 -6.98 -13.48
N LYS A 45 -27.56 -7.92 -12.73
CA LYS A 45 -26.40 -7.66 -11.85
C LYS A 45 -25.17 -7.22 -12.65
N ILE A 46 -24.91 -7.81 -13.83
CA ILE A 46 -23.83 -7.40 -14.73
C ILE A 46 -24.06 -5.98 -15.25
N ILE A 47 -25.26 -5.66 -15.75
CA ILE A 47 -25.60 -4.31 -16.22
C ILE A 47 -25.43 -3.29 -15.10
N TYR A 48 -25.96 -3.59 -13.91
CA TYR A 48 -25.83 -2.72 -12.75
C TYR A 48 -24.36 -2.48 -12.38
N PHE A 49 -23.54 -3.53 -12.40
CA PHE A 49 -22.10 -3.42 -12.16
C PHE A 49 -21.39 -2.54 -13.19
N VAL A 50 -21.70 -2.69 -14.48
CA VAL A 50 -21.14 -1.84 -15.55
C VAL A 50 -21.57 -0.38 -15.36
N LYS A 51 -22.84 -0.11 -15.07
CA LYS A 51 -23.34 1.24 -14.76
C LYS A 51 -22.63 1.83 -13.54
N LEU A 52 -22.40 1.03 -12.50
CA LEU A 52 -21.69 1.45 -11.29
C LEU A 52 -20.23 1.80 -11.60
N ILE A 53 -19.53 0.99 -12.40
CA ILE A 53 -18.16 1.30 -12.86
C ILE A 53 -18.15 2.62 -13.62
N PHE A 54 -19.08 2.79 -14.58
CA PHE A 54 -19.14 4.01 -15.37
C PHE A 54 -19.38 5.24 -14.47
N HIS A 55 -20.33 5.15 -13.56
CA HIS A 55 -20.61 6.18 -12.57
C HIS A 55 -19.41 6.46 -11.64
N LEU A 56 -18.65 5.43 -11.26
CA LEU A 56 -17.51 5.58 -10.38
C LEU A 56 -16.33 6.29 -11.06
N PHE A 57 -16.08 6.03 -12.33
CA PHE A 57 -14.87 6.52 -13.00
C PHE A 57 -15.09 7.70 -13.96
N PHE A 58 -16.29 7.87 -14.53
CA PHE A 58 -16.55 8.86 -15.59
C PHE A 58 -17.39 10.06 -15.13
N GLN A 59 -17.48 10.31 -13.82
CA GLN A 59 -18.06 11.55 -13.30
C GLN A 59 -17.13 12.74 -13.53
N ARG A 60 -17.71 13.88 -13.96
CA ARG A 60 -16.98 15.14 -14.19
C ARG A 60 -16.18 15.60 -12.96
N LYS A 61 -16.75 15.45 -11.76
CA LYS A 61 -16.08 15.83 -10.52
C LYS A 61 -14.92 14.89 -10.22
N PHE A 62 -13.72 15.47 -10.18
CA PHE A 62 -12.45 14.77 -9.94
C PHE A 62 -12.09 13.77 -11.04
N ILE A 63 -12.42 14.10 -12.30
CA ILE A 63 -12.20 13.20 -13.45
C ILE A 63 -10.74 12.73 -13.56
N LEU A 64 -9.76 13.61 -13.36
CA LEU A 64 -8.34 13.24 -13.44
C LEU A 64 -7.97 12.17 -12.41
N HIS A 65 -8.33 12.38 -11.14
CA HIS A 65 -8.10 11.39 -10.07
C HIS A 65 -8.80 10.06 -10.35
N ARG A 66 -9.99 10.08 -10.95
CA ARG A 66 -10.74 8.86 -11.29
C ARG A 66 -10.09 8.11 -12.44
N LEU A 67 -9.72 8.79 -13.52
CA LEU A 67 -9.08 8.17 -14.69
C LEU A 67 -7.70 7.62 -14.36
N THR A 68 -6.88 8.36 -13.60
CA THR A 68 -5.59 7.85 -13.12
C THR A 68 -5.77 6.65 -12.17
N GLY A 69 -6.79 6.68 -11.31
CA GLY A 69 -7.16 5.53 -10.47
C GLY A 69 -7.61 4.31 -11.27
N LEU A 70 -8.41 4.49 -12.33
CA LEU A 70 -8.81 3.42 -13.24
C LEU A 70 -7.60 2.83 -13.97
N SER A 71 -6.74 3.69 -14.49
CA SER A 71 -5.49 3.28 -15.15
C SER A 71 -4.62 2.44 -14.22
N TYR A 72 -4.46 2.89 -12.96
CA TYR A 72 -3.74 2.14 -11.95
C TYR A 72 -4.35 0.75 -11.69
N LEU A 73 -5.67 0.65 -11.55
CA LEU A 73 -6.34 -0.63 -11.32
C LEU A 73 -6.14 -1.59 -12.49
N LEU A 74 -6.27 -1.10 -13.73
CA LEU A 74 -6.02 -1.90 -14.93
C LEU A 74 -4.56 -2.39 -14.99
N GLN A 75 -3.59 -1.50 -14.73
CA GLN A 75 -2.17 -1.87 -14.66
C GLN A 75 -1.91 -2.89 -13.56
N TYR A 76 -2.51 -2.71 -12.37
CA TYR A 76 -2.35 -3.62 -11.24
C TYR A 76 -2.86 -5.03 -11.57
N PHE A 77 -4.08 -5.15 -12.12
CA PHE A 77 -4.63 -6.46 -12.49
C PHE A 77 -3.85 -7.11 -13.62
N LEU A 78 -3.37 -6.33 -14.61
CA LEU A 78 -2.52 -6.85 -15.66
C LEU A 78 -1.16 -7.33 -15.12
N ALA A 79 -0.55 -6.56 -14.22
CA ALA A 79 0.71 -6.90 -13.58
C ALA A 79 0.57 -8.17 -12.73
N PHE A 80 -0.51 -8.28 -11.95
CA PHE A 80 -0.83 -9.46 -11.16
C PHE A 80 -1.06 -10.68 -12.06
N TYR A 81 -1.83 -10.53 -13.15
CA TYR A 81 -2.06 -11.59 -14.13
C TYR A 81 -0.75 -12.08 -14.77
N LEU A 82 0.07 -11.15 -15.26
CA LEU A 82 1.35 -11.51 -15.88
C LEU A 82 2.30 -12.13 -14.86
N TYR A 83 2.35 -11.63 -13.62
CA TYR A 83 3.18 -12.20 -12.57
C TYR A 83 2.91 -13.70 -12.36
N PHE A 84 1.63 -14.09 -12.27
CA PHE A 84 1.27 -15.50 -12.04
C PHE A 84 1.27 -16.36 -13.32
N LYS A 85 0.99 -15.78 -14.49
CA LYS A 85 0.90 -16.55 -15.75
C LYS A 85 2.23 -16.67 -16.49
N ASN A 86 3.01 -15.58 -16.54
CA ASN A 86 4.27 -15.50 -17.27
C ASN A 86 5.18 -14.45 -16.62
N TYR A 87 5.88 -14.87 -15.58
CA TYR A 87 6.72 -14.00 -14.77
C TYR A 87 7.84 -13.32 -15.58
N GLU A 88 8.43 -14.00 -16.57
CA GLU A 88 9.46 -13.39 -17.43
C GLU A 88 8.89 -12.24 -18.28
N SER A 89 7.67 -12.41 -18.79
CA SER A 89 6.95 -11.31 -19.46
C SER A 89 6.65 -10.16 -18.49
N PHE A 90 6.25 -10.45 -17.25
CA PHE A 90 6.05 -9.42 -16.23
C PHE A 90 7.36 -8.64 -15.95
N LYS A 91 8.47 -9.33 -15.70
CA LYS A 91 9.79 -8.76 -15.37
C LYS A 91 10.36 -7.87 -16.47
N SER A 92 10.09 -8.21 -17.74
CA SER A 92 10.52 -7.44 -18.90
C SER A 92 9.51 -6.36 -19.34
N SER A 93 8.28 -6.40 -18.82
CA SER A 93 7.23 -5.46 -19.20
C SER A 93 7.48 -4.05 -18.68
N PHE A 94 6.81 -3.07 -19.32
CA PHE A 94 6.79 -1.69 -18.83
C PHE A 94 6.03 -1.53 -17.49
N LEU A 95 5.29 -2.55 -17.03
CA LEU A 95 4.55 -2.51 -15.77
C LEU A 95 5.47 -2.39 -14.55
N ILE A 96 6.73 -2.86 -14.66
CA ILE A 96 7.74 -2.74 -13.60
C ILE A 96 7.93 -1.29 -13.14
N TRP A 97 7.89 -0.33 -14.06
CA TRP A 97 8.07 1.09 -13.72
C TRP A 97 6.77 1.88 -13.80
N SER A 98 5.88 1.55 -14.74
CA SER A 98 4.65 2.32 -14.96
C SER A 98 3.61 2.13 -13.86
N LEU A 99 3.48 0.93 -13.27
CA LEU A 99 2.55 0.67 -12.17
C LEU A 99 2.88 1.53 -10.93
N PRO A 100 4.10 1.46 -10.36
CA PRO A 100 4.40 2.29 -9.19
C PRO A 100 4.43 3.78 -9.52
N LEU A 101 4.81 4.17 -10.75
CA LEU A 101 4.76 5.58 -11.18
C LEU A 101 3.32 6.10 -11.21
N THR A 102 2.40 5.32 -11.79
CA THR A 102 0.97 5.66 -11.81
C THR A 102 0.41 5.73 -10.38
N GLY A 103 0.89 4.87 -9.47
CA GLY A 103 0.55 4.94 -8.05
C GLY A 103 0.99 6.25 -7.37
N LEU A 104 2.22 6.70 -7.64
CA LEU A 104 2.71 7.99 -7.15
C LEU A 104 1.93 9.16 -7.74
N LEU A 105 1.71 9.16 -9.07
CA LEU A 105 0.91 10.20 -9.73
C LEU A 105 -0.51 10.25 -9.16
N GLN A 106 -1.14 9.09 -8.91
CA GLN A 106 -2.45 9.01 -8.30
C GLN A 106 -2.48 9.63 -6.90
N ALA A 107 -1.45 9.38 -6.09
CA ALA A 107 -1.33 9.99 -4.77
C ALA A 107 -1.14 11.51 -4.84
N ILE A 108 -0.30 12.01 -5.75
CA ILE A 108 -0.09 13.45 -5.97
C ILE A 108 -1.38 14.12 -6.45
N ILE A 109 -2.07 13.55 -7.44
CA ILE A 109 -3.34 14.06 -7.94
C ILE A 109 -4.39 14.08 -6.80
N ALA A 110 -4.41 13.06 -5.94
CA ALA A 110 -5.29 13.03 -4.77
C ALA A 110 -5.01 14.18 -3.79
N MET A 111 -3.73 14.57 -3.59
CA MET A 111 -3.36 15.71 -2.74
C MET A 111 -3.93 17.04 -3.26
N TYR A 112 -3.94 17.24 -4.58
CA TYR A 112 -4.52 18.43 -5.20
C TYR A 112 -6.05 18.37 -5.28
N THR A 113 -6.62 17.17 -5.33
CA THR A 113 -8.06 16.94 -5.48
C THR A 113 -8.81 17.04 -4.15
N PHE A 114 -8.26 16.49 -3.07
CA PHE A 114 -8.95 16.33 -1.78
C PHE A 114 -8.58 17.42 -0.76
N THR A 115 -8.37 18.64 -1.22
CA THR A 115 -7.99 19.80 -0.38
C THR A 115 -9.08 20.21 0.62
N PHE A 116 -10.32 19.74 0.44
CA PHE A 116 -11.45 19.93 1.36
C PHE A 116 -11.39 19.05 2.62
N LEU A 117 -10.49 18.06 2.69
CA LEU A 117 -10.32 17.23 3.87
C LEU A 117 -9.67 18.02 5.02
N SER A 118 -9.98 17.64 6.27
CA SER A 118 -9.41 18.31 7.45
C SER A 118 -7.89 18.18 7.48
N ARG A 119 -7.21 19.33 7.57
CA ARG A 119 -5.75 19.45 7.68
C ARG A 119 -5.24 19.29 9.12
N THR A 120 -6.09 19.53 10.11
CA THR A 120 -5.75 19.47 11.54
C THR A 120 -5.94 18.08 12.13
N LYS A 121 -6.67 17.20 11.44
CA LYS A 121 -6.94 15.83 11.87
C LYS A 121 -5.68 14.97 11.80
N ARG A 122 -5.17 14.55 12.97
CA ARG A 122 -3.97 13.72 13.12
C ARG A 122 -4.21 12.22 12.94
N ASP A 123 -5.43 11.75 13.20
CA ASP A 123 -5.79 10.36 12.88
C ASP A 123 -5.97 10.20 11.37
N ALA A 124 -5.63 9.03 10.83
CA ALA A 124 -5.74 8.76 9.40
C ALA A 124 -7.20 8.74 8.91
N GLY A 125 -8.16 8.51 9.80
CA GLY A 125 -9.56 8.24 9.47
C GLY A 125 -9.81 6.90 8.77
N TYR A 126 -8.76 6.20 8.35
CA TYR A 126 -8.86 4.92 7.66
C TYR A 126 -9.43 3.81 8.55
N TYR A 127 -8.96 3.74 9.80
CA TYR A 127 -9.29 2.73 10.80
C TYR A 127 -10.59 3.03 11.55
N SER A 128 -11.66 3.35 10.83
CA SER A 128 -12.95 3.73 11.40
C SER A 128 -14.10 3.36 10.47
N ASP A 129 -15.32 3.21 11.00
CA ASP A 129 -16.53 3.02 10.19
C ASP A 129 -17.26 4.32 9.88
N ARG A 130 -17.00 5.41 10.61
CA ARG A 130 -17.61 6.73 10.37
C ARG A 130 -16.64 7.82 9.95
N GLY A 131 -15.33 7.59 10.05
CA GLY A 131 -14.33 8.61 9.77
C GLY A 131 -14.00 8.77 8.28
N THR A 132 -13.95 10.02 7.86
CA THR A 132 -13.32 10.47 6.61
C THR A 132 -11.80 10.39 6.69
N LEU A 133 -11.11 10.20 5.55
CA LEU A 133 -9.65 10.33 5.51
C LEU A 133 -9.23 11.74 5.95
N SER A 134 -8.08 11.84 6.61
CA SER A 134 -7.46 13.13 6.89
C SER A 134 -6.60 13.58 5.70
N TYR A 135 -6.49 14.90 5.49
CA TYR A 135 -5.60 15.44 4.46
C TYR A 135 -4.13 15.02 4.68
N PRO A 136 -3.59 15.05 5.92
CA PRO A 136 -2.29 14.48 6.24
C PRO A 136 -2.08 13.05 5.73
N PHE A 137 -3.09 12.17 5.84
CA PHE A 137 -2.97 10.79 5.37
C PHE A 137 -2.82 10.70 3.85
N VAL A 138 -3.57 11.51 3.11
CA VAL A 138 -3.48 11.56 1.64
C VAL A 138 -2.10 12.03 1.19
N VAL A 139 -1.58 13.08 1.83
CA VAL A 139 -0.23 13.59 1.55
C VAL A 139 0.83 12.57 1.94
N GLU A 140 0.74 11.99 3.14
CA GLU A 140 1.65 10.95 3.62
C GLU A 140 1.70 9.75 2.67
N ASN A 141 0.59 9.37 2.03
CA ASN A 141 0.59 8.27 1.07
C ASN A 141 1.49 8.52 -0.15
N SER A 142 1.66 9.78 -0.59
CA SER A 142 2.58 10.10 -1.69
C SER A 142 4.04 9.74 -1.34
N PHE A 143 4.43 9.88 -0.07
CA PHE A 143 5.74 9.45 0.40
C PHE A 143 5.89 7.93 0.28
N PHE A 144 4.91 7.15 0.74
CA PHE A 144 4.99 5.68 0.62
C PHE A 144 4.94 5.22 -0.84
N ALA A 145 4.13 5.86 -1.69
CA ALA A 145 4.13 5.59 -3.11
C ALA A 145 5.49 5.89 -3.77
N SER A 146 6.18 6.95 -3.34
CA SER A 146 7.54 7.25 -3.81
C SER A 146 8.59 6.24 -3.35
N LEU A 147 8.50 5.76 -2.10
CA LEU A 147 9.37 4.69 -1.62
C LEU A 147 9.15 3.41 -2.39
N LEU A 148 7.89 3.06 -2.64
CA LEU A 148 7.55 1.89 -3.42
C LEU A 148 8.08 2.02 -4.86
N LEU A 149 7.89 3.18 -5.51
CA LEU A 149 8.48 3.43 -6.83
C LEU A 149 9.99 3.24 -6.84
N PHE A 150 10.69 3.80 -5.85
CA PHE A 150 12.11 3.57 -5.72
C PHE A 150 12.43 2.05 -5.64
N GLN A 151 11.78 1.30 -4.75
CA GLN A 151 12.06 -0.13 -4.57
C GLN A 151 11.83 -0.93 -5.86
N TRP A 152 10.76 -0.67 -6.59
CA TRP A 152 10.49 -1.32 -7.88
C TRP A 152 11.60 -1.04 -8.90
N LEU A 153 12.05 0.21 -9.01
CA LEU A 153 13.12 0.59 -9.93
C LEU A 153 14.47 0.01 -9.49
N TYR A 154 14.75 -0.02 -8.19
CA TYR A 154 16.00 -0.52 -7.63
C TYR A 154 16.21 -2.03 -7.86
N TYR A 155 15.11 -2.80 -7.83
CA TYR A 155 15.11 -4.23 -8.14
C TYR A 155 15.02 -4.55 -9.63
N SER A 156 14.78 -3.55 -10.48
CA SER A 156 14.77 -3.74 -11.92
C SER A 156 16.19 -3.71 -12.47
N ASN A 157 16.63 -4.78 -13.13
CA ASN A 157 17.93 -4.83 -13.79
C ASN A 157 18.12 -3.72 -14.84
N LYS A 158 17.02 -3.22 -15.43
CA LYS A 158 17.07 -2.11 -16.38
C LYS A 158 17.46 -0.78 -15.73
N PHE A 159 16.99 -0.52 -14.51
CA PHE A 159 17.17 0.76 -13.84
C PHE A 159 18.25 0.73 -12.76
N TYR A 160 18.62 -0.45 -12.24
CA TYR A 160 19.65 -0.61 -11.22
C TYR A 160 20.99 0.07 -11.57
N PRO A 161 21.52 -0.02 -12.82
CA PRO A 161 22.74 0.69 -13.19
C PRO A 161 22.66 2.22 -13.06
N LEU A 162 21.47 2.80 -13.22
CA LEU A 162 21.26 4.24 -13.04
C LEU A 162 21.50 4.65 -11.58
N PHE A 163 21.02 3.85 -10.62
CA PHE A 163 21.22 4.13 -9.20
C PHE A 163 22.68 3.93 -8.80
N THR A 164 23.31 2.84 -9.26
CA THR A 164 24.71 2.54 -8.90
C THR A 164 25.74 3.41 -9.62
N SER A 165 25.35 4.12 -10.68
CA SER A 165 26.20 5.09 -11.37
C SER A 165 26.62 6.28 -10.49
N SER A 166 25.85 6.57 -9.43
CA SER A 166 26.12 7.66 -8.50
C SER A 166 25.96 7.18 -7.07
N ILE A 167 27.07 7.17 -6.33
CA ILE A 167 27.10 6.83 -4.90
C ILE A 167 26.14 7.70 -4.08
N ILE A 168 25.92 8.95 -4.49
CA ILE A 168 25.00 9.88 -3.82
C ILE A 168 23.56 9.40 -3.99
N ILE A 169 23.17 9.06 -5.22
CA ILE A 169 21.82 8.58 -5.52
C ILE A 169 21.58 7.25 -4.82
N ASP A 170 22.49 6.29 -4.95
CA ASP A 170 22.38 4.97 -4.30
C ASP A 170 22.20 5.13 -2.78
N ASN A 171 23.05 5.95 -2.13
CA ASN A 171 22.99 6.16 -0.69
C ASN A 171 21.73 6.86 -0.22
N LEU A 172 21.26 7.87 -0.96
CA LEU A 172 20.06 8.62 -0.61
C LEU A 172 18.84 7.70 -0.49
N PHE A 173 18.71 6.74 -1.41
CA PHE A 173 17.55 5.87 -1.44
C PHE A 173 17.72 4.57 -0.63
N VAL A 174 18.95 4.05 -0.49
CA VAL A 174 19.22 2.82 0.28
C VAL A 174 19.19 3.10 1.79
N PHE A 175 19.94 4.11 2.26
CA PHE A 175 20.15 4.37 3.69
C PHE A 175 19.32 5.53 4.22
N LEU A 176 19.08 6.54 3.38
CA LEU A 176 18.42 7.77 3.80
C LEU A 176 16.97 7.95 3.28
N PRO A 177 16.18 6.91 2.91
CA PRO A 177 14.84 7.12 2.35
C PRO A 177 13.88 7.79 3.34
N TYR A 178 14.15 7.68 4.65
CA TYR A 178 13.34 8.26 5.72
C TYR A 178 13.88 9.59 6.29
N ILE A 179 14.99 10.14 5.80
CA ILE A 179 15.37 11.51 6.15
C ILE A 179 14.40 12.51 5.51
N PRO A 180 14.11 12.43 4.20
CA PRO A 180 13.11 13.29 3.56
C PRO A 180 11.71 13.14 4.15
N ARG A 181 11.40 12.02 4.85
CA ARG A 181 10.10 11.80 5.50
C ARG A 181 9.64 12.96 6.35
N GLN A 182 10.56 13.74 6.93
CA GLN A 182 10.21 14.90 7.76
C GLN A 182 9.46 16.00 6.99
N LEU A 183 9.59 16.03 5.66
CA LEU A 183 8.89 16.97 4.77
C LEU A 183 7.41 16.62 4.55
N TRP A 184 6.99 15.41 4.93
CA TRP A 184 5.60 14.97 4.84
C TRP A 184 4.92 15.04 6.21
N PRO A 185 3.62 15.36 6.27
CA PRO A 185 2.85 15.26 7.52
C PRO A 185 2.83 13.80 8.01
N LYS A 186 2.67 13.61 9.32
CA LYS A 186 2.66 12.30 9.99
C LYS A 186 1.29 12.04 10.59
N THR A 187 0.64 10.97 10.18
CA THR A 187 -0.58 10.51 10.86
C THR A 187 -0.24 9.64 12.07
N SER A 188 -1.15 9.62 13.04
CA SER A 188 -0.96 8.92 14.32
C SER A 188 -1.90 7.73 14.45
N PHE A 189 -1.31 6.53 14.56
CA PHE A 189 -2.04 5.33 14.97
C PHE A 189 -2.57 5.45 16.40
N ARG A 190 -1.83 6.14 17.28
CA ARG A 190 -2.22 6.39 18.67
C ARG A 190 -3.55 7.15 18.71
N ASP A 191 -3.67 8.20 17.91
CA ASP A 191 -4.87 9.03 17.86
C ASP A 191 -6.04 8.25 17.24
N SER A 192 -5.76 7.35 16.29
CA SER A 192 -6.77 6.44 15.73
C SER A 192 -7.33 5.44 16.76
N ILE A 193 -6.53 5.06 17.76
CA ILE A 193 -6.95 4.17 18.86
C ILE A 193 -7.78 4.96 19.88
N TYR A 194 -7.29 6.13 20.33
CA TYR A 194 -7.94 6.88 21.41
C TYR A 194 -9.14 7.72 20.97
N ASN A 195 -9.20 8.22 19.73
CA ASN A 195 -10.39 8.93 19.20
C ASN A 195 -11.52 7.99 18.78
N SER A 196 -11.61 6.81 19.40
CA SER A 196 -12.53 5.74 19.02
C SER A 196 -14.00 6.13 19.15
N ASP A 197 -14.38 6.85 20.19
CA ASP A 197 -15.81 7.10 20.49
C ASP A 197 -16.49 8.03 19.49
N LYS A 198 -15.73 8.92 18.82
CA LYS A 198 -16.27 9.82 17.78
C LYS A 198 -16.39 9.15 16.42
N THR A 199 -15.54 8.17 16.13
CA THR A 199 -15.33 7.66 14.77
C THR A 199 -15.72 6.19 14.59
N LYS A 200 -15.99 5.46 15.69
CA LYS A 200 -16.29 4.03 15.68
C LYS A 200 -17.64 3.74 16.34
N THR A 201 -18.49 2.95 15.69
CA THR A 201 -19.67 2.37 16.37
C THR A 201 -19.23 1.36 17.44
N GLN A 202 -20.04 1.18 18.48
CA GLN A 202 -19.78 0.16 19.52
C GLN A 202 -19.61 -1.25 18.91
N ARG A 203 -20.43 -1.59 17.90
CA ARG A 203 -20.36 -2.87 17.17
C ARG A 203 -19.00 -3.11 16.49
N ASN A 204 -18.33 -2.05 16.04
CA ASN A 204 -17.08 -2.16 15.28
C ASN A 204 -15.84 -1.74 16.08
N LYS A 205 -16.00 -1.22 17.30
CA LYS A 205 -14.91 -0.69 18.14
C LYS A 205 -13.80 -1.72 18.37
N LYS A 206 -14.16 -2.95 18.79
CA LYS A 206 -13.21 -4.05 19.03
C LYS A 206 -12.46 -4.46 17.76
N PHE A 207 -13.18 -4.58 16.64
CA PHE A 207 -12.57 -4.92 15.34
C PHE A 207 -11.52 -3.88 14.94
N PHE A 208 -11.91 -2.59 14.92
CA PHE A 208 -10.98 -1.53 14.53
C PHE A 208 -9.83 -1.36 15.52
N PHE A 209 -10.03 -1.62 16.81
CA PHE A 209 -8.95 -1.63 17.79
C PHE A 209 -7.88 -2.68 17.44
N ILE A 210 -8.29 -3.94 17.22
CA ILE A 210 -7.38 -5.05 16.89
C ILE A 210 -6.61 -4.74 15.61
N VAL A 211 -7.32 -4.41 14.54
CA VAL A 211 -6.66 -4.21 13.24
C VAL A 211 -5.76 -2.97 13.22
N THR A 212 -6.07 -1.91 13.97
CA THR A 212 -5.17 -0.75 14.09
C THR A 212 -3.85 -1.15 14.76
N HIS A 213 -3.88 -2.04 15.76
CA HIS A 213 -2.66 -2.54 16.39
C HIS A 213 -1.84 -3.40 15.44
N ILE A 214 -2.50 -4.32 14.71
CA ILE A 214 -1.83 -5.16 13.71
C ILE A 214 -1.17 -4.28 12.65
N THR A 215 -1.87 -3.30 12.10
CA THR A 215 -1.31 -2.40 11.09
C THR A 215 -0.17 -1.56 11.66
N LYS A 216 -0.27 -1.06 12.89
CA LYS A 216 0.83 -0.31 13.54
C LYS A 216 2.11 -1.15 13.62
N TRP A 217 2.01 -2.39 14.09
CA TRP A 217 3.16 -3.29 14.20
C TRP A 217 3.73 -3.65 12.84
N PHE A 218 2.86 -4.00 11.88
CA PHE A 218 3.26 -4.25 10.51
C PHE A 218 3.96 -3.04 9.88
N TYR A 219 3.49 -1.82 10.13
CA TYR A 219 4.10 -0.61 9.58
C TYR A 219 5.54 -0.41 10.07
N VAL A 220 5.79 -0.62 11.36
CA VAL A 220 7.16 -0.56 11.92
C VAL A 220 8.03 -1.67 11.32
N TRP A 221 7.49 -2.88 11.22
CA TRP A 221 8.20 -4.02 10.67
C TRP A 221 8.51 -3.83 9.18
N ALA A 222 7.54 -3.42 8.37
CA ALA A 222 7.68 -3.16 6.94
C ALA A 222 8.73 -2.08 6.68
N LYS A 223 8.76 -1.00 7.47
CA LYS A 223 9.81 0.02 7.33
C LYS A 223 11.22 -0.57 7.39
N HIS A 224 11.47 -1.54 8.27
CA HIS A 224 12.81 -2.06 8.51
C HIS A 224 13.11 -3.29 7.64
N TYR A 225 12.26 -4.31 7.70
CA TYR A 225 12.50 -5.57 7.00
C TYR A 225 12.07 -5.56 5.53
N ILE A 226 11.08 -4.75 5.15
CA ILE A 226 10.73 -4.58 3.74
C ILE A 226 11.47 -3.40 3.13
N GLY A 227 11.66 -2.32 3.91
CA GLY A 227 12.42 -1.15 3.48
C GLY A 227 13.91 -1.42 3.47
N PHE A 228 14.54 -1.35 4.65
CA PHE A 228 16.00 -1.38 4.77
C PHE A 228 16.63 -2.71 4.39
N PHE A 229 16.11 -3.85 4.87
CA PHE A 229 16.73 -5.15 4.54
C PHE A 229 16.79 -5.41 3.03
N LEU A 230 15.66 -5.23 2.33
CA LEU A 230 15.61 -5.38 0.87
C LEU A 230 16.55 -4.40 0.16
N ASN A 231 16.60 -3.15 0.60
CA ASN A 231 17.57 -2.20 0.04
C ASN A 231 19.02 -2.67 0.25
N TYR A 232 19.36 -3.19 1.43
CA TYR A 232 20.73 -3.61 1.77
C TYR A 232 21.17 -4.86 1.02
N ILE A 233 20.31 -5.88 0.97
CA ILE A 233 20.62 -7.13 0.25
C ILE A 233 20.81 -6.84 -1.25
N ARG A 234 20.02 -5.93 -1.82
CA ARG A 234 20.20 -5.48 -3.21
C ARG A 234 21.45 -4.61 -3.40
N PHE A 235 21.76 -3.73 -2.45
CA PHE A 235 22.98 -2.90 -2.47
C PHE A 235 24.26 -3.74 -2.53
N PHE A 236 24.30 -4.87 -1.81
CA PHE A 236 25.40 -5.84 -1.89
C PHE A 236 25.25 -6.87 -3.01
N ASN A 237 24.16 -6.79 -3.79
CA ASN A 237 23.81 -7.73 -4.85
C ASN A 237 23.80 -9.20 -4.38
N ARG A 238 23.31 -9.45 -3.16
CA ARG A 238 23.19 -10.77 -2.53
C ARG A 238 21.78 -11.37 -2.68
N VAL A 239 21.09 -11.06 -3.79
CA VAL A 239 19.71 -11.54 -4.04
C VAL A 239 19.73 -12.47 -5.24
N ASP A 240 19.22 -13.67 -5.06
CA ASP A 240 19.09 -14.66 -6.13
C ASP A 240 17.84 -14.43 -6.99
N THR A 241 17.82 -15.07 -8.17
CA THR A 241 16.73 -14.88 -9.14
C THR A 241 15.38 -15.38 -8.61
N GLU A 242 15.38 -16.48 -7.84
CA GLU A 242 14.17 -17.02 -7.18
C GLU A 242 13.63 -16.06 -6.11
N GLU A 243 14.49 -15.38 -5.36
CA GLU A 243 14.05 -14.42 -4.35
C GLU A 243 13.49 -13.15 -4.99
N ILE A 244 14.06 -12.69 -6.10
CA ILE A 244 13.54 -11.56 -6.86
C ILE A 244 12.07 -11.81 -7.23
N TYR A 245 11.69 -13.07 -7.55
CA TYR A 245 10.29 -13.43 -7.78
C TYR A 245 9.40 -13.12 -6.57
N HIS A 246 9.81 -13.53 -5.36
CA HIS A 246 9.05 -13.27 -4.15
C HIS A 246 9.08 -11.79 -3.70
N ILE A 247 10.17 -11.07 -4.01
CA ILE A 247 10.29 -9.64 -3.78
C ILE A 247 9.30 -8.88 -4.67
N TYR A 248 9.18 -9.23 -5.96
CA TYR A 248 8.15 -8.60 -6.80
C TYR A 248 6.72 -8.90 -6.35
N LEU A 249 6.46 -10.10 -5.81
CA LEU A 249 5.15 -10.38 -5.18
C LEU A 249 4.90 -9.43 -4.01
N LEU A 250 5.91 -9.27 -3.15
CA LEU A 250 5.85 -8.36 -2.02
C LEU A 250 5.59 -6.92 -2.49
N LEU A 251 6.27 -6.48 -3.53
CA LEU A 251 6.13 -5.15 -4.13
C LEU A 251 4.76 -4.93 -4.78
N LEU A 252 4.18 -5.96 -5.41
CA LEU A 252 2.78 -5.95 -5.88
C LEU A 252 1.81 -5.74 -4.72
N PHE A 253 1.96 -6.48 -3.61
CA PHE A 253 1.12 -6.25 -2.44
C PHE A 253 1.39 -4.93 -1.74
N GLY A 254 2.62 -4.40 -1.81
CA GLY A 254 2.94 -3.02 -1.45
C GLY A 254 2.11 -2.03 -2.27
N ALA A 255 2.04 -2.23 -3.58
CA ALA A 255 1.25 -1.40 -4.51
C ALA A 255 -0.26 -1.47 -4.19
N PHE A 256 -0.75 -2.63 -3.79
CA PHE A 256 -2.11 -2.79 -3.27
C PHE A 256 -2.30 -1.98 -1.98
N ALA A 257 -1.38 -2.14 -1.02
CA ALA A 257 -1.48 -1.52 0.29
C ALA A 257 -1.39 0.01 0.25
N THR A 258 -0.61 0.60 -0.66
CA THR A 258 -0.47 2.06 -0.78
C THR A 258 -1.58 2.72 -1.59
N THR A 259 -2.06 2.08 -2.66
CA THR A 259 -2.95 2.77 -3.61
C THR A 259 -4.37 2.19 -3.60
N ILE A 260 -4.51 0.86 -3.64
CA ILE A 260 -5.83 0.21 -3.66
C ILE A 260 -6.54 0.38 -2.31
N SER A 261 -5.80 0.38 -1.21
CA SER A 261 -6.37 0.66 0.12
C SER A 261 -7.14 1.99 0.16
N ILE A 262 -6.58 3.07 -0.37
CA ILE A 262 -7.24 4.38 -0.43
C ILE A 262 -8.51 4.33 -1.30
N PHE A 263 -8.47 3.58 -2.39
CA PHE A 263 -9.65 3.34 -3.22
C PHE A 263 -10.73 2.56 -2.45
N LEU A 264 -10.36 1.51 -1.71
CA LEU A 264 -11.28 0.75 -0.85
C LEU A 264 -11.89 1.64 0.25
N HIS A 265 -11.14 2.60 0.79
CA HIS A 265 -11.68 3.58 1.72
C HIS A 265 -12.69 4.50 1.05
N THR A 266 -12.41 4.94 -0.16
CA THR A 266 -13.33 5.79 -0.92
C THR A 266 -14.64 5.04 -1.20
N LEU A 267 -14.58 3.76 -1.58
CA LEU A 267 -15.75 2.90 -1.74
C LEU A 267 -16.53 2.74 -0.43
N LYS A 268 -15.81 2.55 0.69
CA LYS A 268 -16.40 2.50 2.03
C LYS A 268 -17.12 3.80 2.38
N PHE A 269 -16.47 4.94 2.18
CA PHE A 269 -17.02 6.25 2.49
C PHE A 269 -18.27 6.56 1.66
N LYS A 270 -18.28 6.16 0.38
CA LYS A 270 -19.47 6.28 -0.49
C LYS A 270 -20.56 5.26 -0.19
N GLY A 271 -20.35 4.34 0.74
CA GLY A 271 -21.33 3.31 1.12
C GLY A 271 -21.44 2.14 0.14
N TYR A 272 -20.57 2.05 -0.88
CA TYR A 272 -20.55 0.91 -1.81
C TYR A 272 -19.99 -0.36 -1.17
N LEU A 273 -19.17 -0.21 -0.11
CA LEU A 273 -18.53 -1.32 0.57
C LEU A 273 -18.68 -1.19 2.08
N GLY A 274 -19.04 -2.27 2.76
CA GLY A 274 -19.11 -2.27 4.22
C GLY A 274 -17.74 -2.00 4.86
N PRO A 275 -17.68 -1.33 6.03
CA PRO A 275 -16.42 -0.95 6.66
C PRO A 275 -15.54 -2.14 7.05
N LYS A 276 -16.14 -3.24 7.54
CA LYS A 276 -15.39 -4.46 7.85
C LYS A 276 -14.86 -5.13 6.59
N LEU A 277 -15.69 -5.24 5.55
CA LEU A 277 -15.30 -5.89 4.29
C LEU A 277 -14.17 -5.12 3.59
N SER A 278 -14.29 -3.79 3.49
CA SER A 278 -13.23 -2.90 3.01
C SER A 278 -11.91 -3.15 3.73
N PHE A 279 -11.94 -3.24 5.06
CA PHE A 279 -10.75 -3.48 5.85
C PHE A 279 -10.23 -4.92 5.73
N MET A 280 -11.11 -5.92 5.61
CA MET A 280 -10.70 -7.31 5.39
C MET A 280 -10.00 -7.49 4.05
N ILE A 281 -10.52 -6.88 2.98
CA ILE A 281 -9.86 -6.85 1.66
C ILE A 281 -8.49 -6.18 1.78
N TYR A 282 -8.39 -5.08 2.54
CA TYR A 282 -7.09 -4.47 2.84
C TYR A 282 -6.14 -5.43 3.54
N MET A 283 -6.62 -6.19 4.53
CA MET A 283 -5.82 -7.18 5.27
C MET A 283 -5.30 -8.34 4.40
N VAL A 284 -5.91 -8.62 3.25
CA VAL A 284 -5.38 -9.60 2.30
C VAL A 284 -3.96 -9.22 1.85
N SER A 285 -3.68 -7.93 1.65
CA SER A 285 -2.33 -7.49 1.30
C SER A 285 -1.29 -7.84 2.37
N TYR A 286 -1.66 -7.75 3.65
CA TYR A 286 -0.77 -8.09 4.76
C TYR A 286 -0.48 -9.58 4.82
N LEU A 287 -1.51 -10.41 4.64
CA LEU A 287 -1.36 -11.86 4.62
C LEU A 287 -0.43 -12.28 3.48
N ALA A 288 -0.60 -11.69 2.32
CA ALA A 288 0.21 -12.01 1.17
C ALA A 288 1.65 -11.47 1.30
N THR A 289 1.85 -10.28 1.89
CA THR A 289 3.18 -9.80 2.27
C THR A 289 3.85 -10.75 3.27
N PHE A 290 3.12 -11.25 4.26
CA PHE A 290 3.65 -12.22 5.24
C PHE A 290 4.01 -13.55 4.57
N TYR A 291 3.19 -14.02 3.62
CA TYR A 291 3.50 -15.18 2.79
C TYR A 291 4.81 -14.98 2.00
N SER A 292 4.96 -13.86 1.28
CA SER A 292 6.21 -13.54 0.58
C SER A 292 7.40 -13.52 1.53
N PHE A 293 7.20 -12.99 2.74
CA PHE A 293 8.25 -12.93 3.77
C PHE A 293 8.69 -14.31 4.26
N ILE A 294 7.74 -15.21 4.53
CA ILE A 294 8.04 -16.61 4.89
C ILE A 294 8.81 -17.31 3.77
N ARG A 295 8.53 -16.97 2.51
CA ARG A 295 9.22 -17.54 1.35
C ARG A 295 10.67 -17.07 1.24
N ILE A 296 10.95 -15.80 1.53
CA ILE A 296 12.32 -15.26 1.57
C ILE A 296 13.02 -15.47 2.93
N ARG A 297 12.54 -16.38 3.78
CA ARG A 297 13.07 -16.52 5.15
C ARG A 297 14.53 -16.97 5.19
N ASN A 298 14.95 -17.78 4.21
CA ASN A 298 16.31 -18.28 4.11
C ASN A 298 17.28 -17.12 3.92
N GLU A 299 16.86 -16.05 3.25
CA GLU A 299 17.69 -14.86 3.05
C GLU A 299 18.03 -14.13 4.33
N PHE A 300 17.14 -14.13 5.31
CA PHE A 300 17.47 -13.56 6.62
C PHE A 300 18.54 -14.39 7.35
N ILE A 301 18.58 -15.70 7.11
CA ILE A 301 19.53 -16.61 7.74
C ILE A 301 20.88 -16.55 7.03
N VAL A 302 20.88 -16.58 5.68
CA VAL A 302 22.09 -16.45 4.86
C VAL A 302 22.73 -15.06 5.07
N ASN A 303 21.92 -14.01 5.13
CA ASN A 303 22.36 -12.63 5.38
C ASN A 303 22.07 -12.22 6.83
N ILE A 304 22.46 -13.06 7.79
CA ILE A 304 22.20 -12.81 9.22
C ILE A 304 22.86 -11.51 9.72
N ASP A 305 23.98 -11.12 9.12
CA ASP A 305 24.62 -9.81 9.34
C ASP A 305 23.65 -8.65 9.04
N LEU A 306 23.07 -8.63 7.84
CA LEU A 306 22.09 -7.61 7.42
C LEU A 306 20.83 -7.66 8.28
N THR A 307 20.37 -8.86 8.64
CA THR A 307 19.22 -9.07 9.54
C THR A 307 19.47 -8.44 10.91
N ILE A 308 20.66 -8.61 11.49
CA ILE A 308 21.04 -8.00 12.77
C ILE A 308 21.09 -6.48 12.65
N TYR A 309 21.71 -5.93 11.59
CA TYR A 309 21.76 -4.48 11.39
C TYR A 309 20.35 -3.88 11.27
N VAL A 310 19.44 -4.55 10.58
CA VAL A 310 18.04 -4.12 10.44
C VAL A 310 17.28 -4.24 11.77
N PHE A 311 17.52 -5.30 12.54
CA PHE A 311 16.92 -5.49 13.86
C PHE A 311 17.36 -4.39 14.85
N ILE A 312 18.65 -4.07 14.90
CA ILE A 312 19.16 -2.94 15.70
C ILE A 312 18.49 -1.64 15.23
N GLY A 313 18.37 -1.42 13.92
CA GLY A 313 17.66 -0.28 13.36
C GLY A 313 16.19 -0.20 13.81
N LEU A 314 15.50 -1.34 13.91
CA LEU A 314 14.13 -1.44 14.40
C LEU A 314 14.04 -1.06 15.89
N LEU A 315 14.97 -1.52 16.73
CA LEU A 315 15.02 -1.13 18.15
C LEU A 315 15.29 0.38 18.29
N LEU A 316 16.22 0.92 17.50
CA LEU A 316 16.57 2.34 17.52
C LEU A 316 15.51 3.25 16.89
N ASN A 317 14.54 2.71 16.13
CA ASN A 317 13.47 3.48 15.48
C ASN A 317 12.63 4.32 16.45
N PHE A 318 12.57 3.92 17.71
CA PHE A 318 11.84 4.65 18.75
C PHE A 318 12.72 5.66 19.51
N THR A 319 13.96 5.88 19.04
CA THR A 319 14.95 6.77 19.66
C THR A 319 15.38 7.89 18.70
N LYS A 320 16.04 8.92 19.22
CA LYS A 320 16.65 10.00 18.40
C LYS A 320 17.85 9.53 17.57
N TYR A 321 18.41 8.35 17.86
CA TYR A 321 19.64 7.86 17.24
C TYR A 321 19.44 7.14 15.91
N GLN A 322 18.19 6.96 15.46
CA GLN A 322 17.88 6.26 14.21
C GLN A 322 18.63 6.85 13.00
N HIS A 323 18.66 8.17 12.85
CA HIS A 323 19.32 8.80 11.70
C HIS A 323 20.85 8.67 11.75
N ALA A 324 21.44 8.83 12.95
CA ALA A 324 22.87 8.62 13.14
C ALA A 324 23.28 7.17 12.82
N TYR A 325 22.45 6.21 13.23
CA TYR A 325 22.66 4.80 12.91
C TYR A 325 22.60 4.52 11.41
N GLN A 326 21.66 5.13 10.67
CA GLN A 326 21.59 5.00 9.21
C GLN A 326 22.80 5.61 8.50
N ILE A 327 23.30 6.76 8.98
CA ILE A 327 24.53 7.37 8.47
C ILE A 327 25.74 6.48 8.76
N PHE A 328 25.81 5.88 9.95
CA PHE A 328 26.85 4.91 10.30
C PHE A 328 26.82 3.70 9.36
N LEU A 329 25.64 3.08 9.15
CA LEU A 329 25.51 1.96 8.22
C LEU A 329 25.88 2.36 6.79
N MET A 330 25.49 3.55 6.34
CA MET A 330 25.88 4.08 5.02
C MET A 330 27.41 4.11 4.88
N ILE A 331 28.13 4.67 5.86
CA ILE A 331 29.60 4.75 5.83
C ILE A 331 30.19 3.33 5.85
N LEU A 332 29.74 2.49 6.79
CA LEU A 332 30.24 1.14 6.98
C LEU A 332 30.04 0.26 5.73
N PHE A 333 28.85 0.30 5.13
CA PHE A 333 28.49 -0.53 3.98
C PHE A 333 29.21 -0.08 2.71
N ASN A 334 29.38 1.24 2.52
CA ASN A 334 30.20 1.75 1.42
C ASN A 334 31.68 1.39 1.60
N ALA A 335 32.22 1.46 2.83
CA ALA A 335 33.59 1.05 3.10
C ALA A 335 33.80 -0.45 2.81
N HIS A 336 32.82 -1.30 3.16
CA HIS A 336 32.84 -2.72 2.82
C HIS A 336 32.74 -2.96 1.31
N ARG A 337 31.74 -2.36 0.64
CA ARG A 337 31.50 -2.52 -0.81
C ARG A 337 32.70 -2.08 -1.66
N ASN A 338 33.40 -1.03 -1.25
CA ASN A 338 34.59 -0.51 -1.93
C ASN A 338 35.90 -1.13 -1.44
N LYS A 339 35.85 -2.19 -0.62
CA LYS A 339 37.03 -2.91 -0.08
C LYS A 339 38.03 -2.01 0.66
N ILE A 340 37.52 -1.00 1.36
CA ILE A 340 38.32 -0.07 2.18
C ILE A 340 38.57 -0.66 3.57
N LEU A 341 37.65 -1.49 4.08
CA LEU A 341 37.79 -2.13 5.38
C LEU A 341 38.87 -3.22 5.37
N PRO A 342 39.68 -3.36 6.43
CA PRO A 342 40.57 -4.49 6.62
C PRO A 342 39.82 -5.84 6.55
N ASN A 343 40.48 -6.88 6.05
CA ASN A 343 39.89 -8.21 5.89
C ASN A 343 39.42 -8.80 7.24
N ASP A 344 40.21 -8.61 8.30
CA ASP A 344 39.85 -9.11 9.63
C ASP A 344 38.56 -8.47 10.13
N ILE A 345 38.44 -7.15 10.01
CA ILE A 345 37.22 -6.40 10.38
C ILE A 345 36.03 -6.85 9.53
N THR A 346 36.25 -7.05 8.23
CA THR A 346 35.20 -7.51 7.32
C THR A 346 34.64 -8.85 7.75
N LYS A 347 35.49 -9.82 8.08
CA LYS A 347 35.07 -11.16 8.52
C LYS A 347 34.24 -11.14 9.81
N TYR A 348 34.50 -10.19 10.71
CA TYR A 348 33.72 -10.05 11.94
C TYR A 348 32.39 -9.30 11.74
N LEU A 349 32.35 -8.31 10.84
CA LEU A 349 31.19 -7.44 10.66
C LEU A 349 30.21 -7.90 9.56
N PHE A 350 30.71 -8.65 8.58
CA PHE A 350 29.94 -9.17 7.46
C PHE A 350 30.19 -10.68 7.41
N LEU A 351 29.19 -11.44 7.86
CA LEU A 351 29.21 -12.89 7.89
C LEU A 351 28.96 -13.40 6.46
N SER A 352 29.96 -13.24 5.59
CA SER A 352 29.97 -13.70 4.20
C SER A 352 30.65 -15.05 4.05
#